data_AF-A0A0D9YAW4-F1
#
_entry.id   AF-A0A0D9YAW4-F1
#
_cell.length_a   1.000
_cell.length_b   1.000
_cell.length_c   1.000
_cell.angle_alpha   90.00
_cell.angle_beta   90.00
_cell.angle_gamma   90.00
#
_symmetry.space_group_name_H-M   'P 1'
#
loop_
_entity.id
_entity.type
_entity.pdbx_description
1 polymer ?
#
loop_
_entity_poly.entity_id
_entity_poly.type
_entity_poly.pdbx_seq_one_letter_code
_entity_poly.pdbx_strand_id
1 'polypeptide(L)'
;MFFMCVCFWVNLVAFYLCLVNFSFQDSFTSVMCMCTFSLCQRGTEDAMLYLSREAHDGRVKSVLFLMPCHSTPYYSTLHYNLPMRFLDCTPSENKGTLDESDRFLMNPADFVGEVFGNLSSFSHIVLFESEERHVKLLLRNSFQEVRRFFHSHFKVDRDLQSSVVVYSQKSVL
;
A
#
# COMPACT_ATOMS: atom_id res chain seq x y z
N MET A 1 0.42 25.33 0.54
CA MET A 1 -0.69 25.67 -0.39
C MET A 1 -0.19 26.23 -1.74
N PHE A 2 0.94 25.74 -2.27
CA PHE A 2 1.46 26.14 -3.61
C PHE A 2 1.61 24.95 -4.57
N PHE A 3 1.62 23.70 -4.06
CA PHE A 3 1.82 22.51 -4.88
C PHE A 3 0.54 21.93 -5.51
N MET A 4 -0.65 22.21 -4.96
CA MET A 4 -1.91 21.95 -5.67
C MET A 4 -2.04 22.78 -6.96
N CYS A 5 -1.30 23.89 -7.07
CA CYS A 5 -1.38 24.78 -8.22
C CYS A 5 -0.64 24.21 -9.45
N VAL A 6 0.41 23.41 -9.27
CA VAL A 6 1.18 22.87 -10.42
C VAL A 6 0.43 21.73 -11.12
N CYS A 7 -0.23 20.83 -10.38
CA CYS A 7 -1.08 19.81 -11.01
C CYS A 7 -2.32 20.41 -11.72
N PHE A 8 -2.87 21.51 -11.22
CA PHE A 8 -4.01 22.17 -11.85
C PHE A 8 -3.60 22.98 -13.09
N TRP A 9 -2.43 23.62 -13.07
CA TRP A 9 -1.94 24.43 -14.19
C TRP A 9 -1.46 23.58 -15.37
N VAL A 10 -0.83 22.42 -15.11
CA VAL A 10 -0.47 21.46 -16.16
C VAL A 10 -1.72 20.87 -16.82
N ASN A 11 -2.81 20.66 -16.06
CA ASN A 11 -4.10 20.25 -16.62
C ASN A 11 -4.77 21.32 -17.50
N LEU A 12 -4.67 22.60 -17.13
CA LEU A 12 -5.30 23.70 -17.91
C LEU A 12 -4.54 23.98 -19.23
N VAL A 13 -3.21 23.92 -19.20
CA VAL A 13 -2.36 24.07 -20.41
C VAL A 13 -2.49 22.84 -21.31
N ALA A 14 -2.58 21.64 -20.75
CA ALA A 14 -2.85 20.41 -21.50
C ALA A 14 -4.24 20.44 -22.16
N PHE A 15 -5.28 20.95 -21.50
CA PHE A 15 -6.61 21.10 -22.08
C PHE A 15 -6.63 22.09 -23.24
N TYR A 16 -5.86 23.19 -23.15
CA TYR A 16 -5.75 24.20 -24.21
C TYR A 16 -4.97 23.68 -25.43
N LEU A 17 -3.92 22.87 -25.22
CA LEU A 17 -3.17 22.23 -26.30
C LEU A 17 -3.93 21.05 -26.95
N CYS A 18 -4.82 20.39 -26.19
CA CYS A 18 -5.67 19.28 -26.66
C CYS A 18 -6.70 19.73 -27.72
N LEU A 19 -7.04 21.02 -27.78
CA LEU A 19 -7.99 21.56 -28.76
C LEU A 19 -7.36 21.87 -30.13
N VAL A 20 -6.02 21.88 -30.25
CA VAL A 20 -5.36 22.46 -31.44
C VAL A 20 -4.59 21.44 -32.29
N ASN A 21 -4.12 20.29 -31.78
CA ASN A 21 -3.36 19.33 -32.59
C ASN A 21 -3.56 17.86 -32.19
N PHE A 22 -4.36 17.13 -32.96
CA PHE A 22 -4.78 15.74 -32.69
C PHE A 22 -3.69 14.67 -32.92
N SER A 23 -2.58 14.98 -33.60
CA SER A 23 -1.55 13.99 -33.96
C SER A 23 -0.33 13.93 -33.02
N PHE A 24 -0.27 14.77 -31.98
CA PHE A 24 0.80 14.78 -30.97
C PHE A 24 0.39 14.12 -29.63
N GLN A 25 -0.76 13.44 -29.63
CA GLN A 25 -1.41 12.94 -28.42
C GLN A 25 -0.78 11.63 -27.90
N ASP A 26 -0.32 10.73 -28.76
CA ASP A 26 -0.01 9.35 -28.35
C ASP A 26 1.28 9.22 -27.52
N SER A 27 2.36 9.92 -27.92
CA SER A 27 3.64 9.85 -27.21
C SER A 27 3.62 10.64 -25.90
N PHE A 28 2.99 11.82 -25.88
CA PHE A 28 2.92 12.67 -24.68
C PHE A 28 1.99 12.08 -23.61
N THR A 29 0.85 11.51 -24.01
CA THR A 29 -0.07 10.86 -23.08
C THR A 29 0.55 9.60 -22.48
N SER A 30 1.26 8.79 -23.30
CA SER A 30 1.96 7.59 -22.82
C SER A 30 3.09 7.93 -21.84
N VAL A 31 3.88 8.98 -22.11
CA VAL A 31 4.94 9.44 -21.20
C VAL A 31 4.35 10.04 -19.91
N MET A 32 3.28 10.82 -19.98
CA MET A 32 2.56 11.30 -18.78
C MET A 32 1.96 10.13 -17.97
N CYS A 33 1.36 9.13 -18.60
CA CYS A 33 0.83 7.94 -17.92
C CYS A 33 1.95 7.14 -17.24
N MET A 34 3.08 6.90 -17.91
CA MET A 34 4.23 6.23 -17.30
C MET A 34 4.84 7.04 -16.16
N CYS A 35 4.95 8.36 -16.33
CA CYS A 35 5.42 9.25 -15.26
C CYS A 35 4.44 9.21 -14.09
N THR A 36 3.14 9.42 -14.29
CA THR A 36 2.15 9.40 -13.20
C THR A 36 2.09 8.06 -12.48
N PHE A 37 2.14 6.92 -13.19
CA PHE A 37 2.19 5.59 -12.56
C PHE A 37 3.47 5.35 -11.76
N SER A 38 4.62 5.82 -12.27
CA SER A 38 5.91 5.70 -11.55
C SER A 38 6.04 6.71 -10.40
N LEU A 39 5.26 7.80 -10.45
CA LEU A 39 5.27 8.89 -9.48
C LEU A 39 4.18 8.71 -8.40
N CYS A 40 3.11 7.95 -8.67
CA CYS A 40 2.01 7.69 -7.74
C CYS A 40 1.74 6.18 -7.62
N GLN A 41 2.10 5.59 -6.47
CA GLN A 41 1.54 4.34 -5.93
C GLN A 41 1.84 3.01 -6.65
N ARG A 42 2.98 2.86 -7.34
CA ARG A 42 3.35 1.60 -8.01
C ARG A 42 3.50 0.41 -7.05
N GLY A 43 4.08 0.62 -5.87
CA GLY A 43 4.48 -0.50 -5.00
C GLY A 43 3.32 -1.26 -4.37
N THR A 44 2.18 -0.61 -4.13
CA THR A 44 0.99 -1.27 -3.57
C THR A 44 0.30 -2.11 -4.65
N GLU A 45 0.25 -1.63 -5.89
CA GLU A 45 -0.19 -2.40 -7.05
C GLU A 45 0.69 -3.64 -7.28
N ASP A 46 2.02 -3.45 -7.35
CA ASP A 46 2.98 -4.54 -7.58
C ASP A 46 2.90 -5.60 -6.46
N ALA A 47 2.71 -5.20 -5.21
CA ALA A 47 2.50 -6.12 -4.08
C ALA A 47 1.20 -6.93 -4.22
N MET A 48 0.11 -6.30 -4.63
CA MET A 48 -1.18 -7.00 -4.84
C MET A 48 -1.14 -7.94 -6.04
N LEU A 49 -0.47 -7.55 -7.13
CA LEU A 49 -0.24 -8.42 -8.28
C LEU A 49 0.60 -9.64 -7.91
N TYR A 50 1.63 -9.46 -7.07
CA TYR A 50 2.39 -10.57 -6.52
C TYR A 50 1.49 -11.51 -5.71
N LEU A 51 0.73 -10.99 -4.75
CA LEU A 51 -0.19 -11.79 -3.94
C LEU A 51 -1.23 -12.54 -4.78
N SER A 52 -1.72 -11.95 -5.87
CA SER A 52 -2.64 -12.61 -6.80
C SER A 52 -2.01 -13.86 -7.43
N ARG A 53 -0.76 -13.76 -7.89
CA ARG A 53 -0.03 -14.91 -8.44
C ARG A 53 0.25 -15.98 -7.38
N GLU A 54 0.64 -15.57 -6.18
CA GLU A 54 0.90 -16.51 -5.10
C GLU A 54 -0.38 -17.18 -4.58
N ALA A 55 -1.52 -16.50 -4.64
CA ALA A 55 -2.83 -17.07 -4.35
C ALA A 55 -3.27 -18.06 -5.44
N HIS A 56 -2.99 -17.78 -6.72
CA HIS A 56 -3.20 -18.74 -7.82
C HIS A 56 -2.49 -20.07 -7.55
N ASP A 57 -1.24 -19.99 -7.08
CA ASP A 57 -0.41 -21.16 -6.78
C ASP A 57 -0.71 -21.78 -5.40
N GLY A 58 -1.72 -21.29 -4.68
CA GLY A 58 -2.13 -21.81 -3.36
C GLY A 58 -1.13 -21.53 -2.22
N ARG A 59 -0.16 -20.64 -2.42
CA ARG A 59 0.84 -20.26 -1.41
C ARG A 59 0.31 -19.22 -0.42
N VAL A 60 -0.56 -18.32 -0.87
CA VAL A 60 -1.28 -17.36 -0.01
C VAL A 60 -2.62 -17.96 0.44
N LYS A 61 -2.88 -17.92 1.75
CA LYS A 61 -4.12 -18.41 2.37
C LYS A 61 -4.87 -17.32 3.13
N SER A 62 -4.14 -16.37 3.71
CA SER A 62 -4.70 -15.25 4.45
C SER A 62 -3.72 -14.08 4.45
N VAL A 63 -4.21 -12.84 4.37
CA VAL A 63 -3.35 -11.64 4.29
C VAL A 63 -3.77 -10.61 5.33
N LEU A 64 -2.79 -10.09 6.06
CA LEU A 64 -2.95 -8.95 6.97
C LEU A 64 -2.26 -7.72 6.39
N PHE A 65 -2.98 -6.60 6.29
CA PHE A 65 -2.45 -5.32 5.86
C PHE A 65 -2.20 -4.42 7.08
N LEU A 66 -0.93 -4.21 7.42
CA LEU A 66 -0.47 -3.31 8.48
C LEU A 66 0.00 -1.99 7.86
N MET A 67 -0.95 -1.25 7.29
CA MET A 67 -0.75 -0.01 6.55
C MET A 67 -2.03 0.83 6.60
N PRO A 68 -1.99 2.14 6.25
CA PRO A 68 -3.18 2.98 6.25
C PRO A 68 -4.32 2.37 5.43
N CYS A 69 -5.57 2.54 5.90
CA CYS A 69 -6.73 2.01 5.20
C CYS A 69 -6.81 2.53 3.74
N HIS A 70 -7.31 1.70 2.83
CA HIS A 70 -7.41 2.01 1.39
C HIS A 70 -6.09 2.26 0.65
N SER A 71 -4.94 1.85 1.20
CA SER A 71 -3.65 1.95 0.51
C SER A 71 -3.45 0.91 -0.60
N THR A 72 -4.24 -0.17 -0.62
CA THR A 72 -4.10 -1.28 -1.58
C THR A 72 -5.41 -1.59 -2.31
N PRO A 73 -5.35 -1.98 -3.59
CA PRO A 73 -6.52 -2.30 -4.42
C PRO A 73 -7.16 -3.68 -4.14
N TYR A 74 -7.04 -4.20 -2.91
CA TYR A 74 -7.74 -5.36 -2.35
C TYR A 74 -8.23 -6.43 -3.35
N TYR A 75 -9.53 -6.77 -3.35
CA TYR A 75 -10.09 -7.77 -4.25
C TYR A 75 -10.09 -7.37 -5.73
N SER A 76 -10.03 -6.07 -6.06
CA SER A 76 -9.99 -5.63 -7.46
C SER A 76 -8.72 -6.03 -8.19
N THR A 77 -7.61 -6.25 -7.48
CA THR A 77 -6.36 -6.79 -8.07
C THR A 77 -6.14 -8.25 -7.69
N LEU A 78 -6.56 -8.67 -6.49
CA LEU A 78 -6.29 -10.04 -6.03
C LEU A 78 -7.07 -11.09 -6.84
N HIS A 79 -8.37 -10.90 -7.05
CA HIS A 79 -9.29 -11.85 -7.71
C HIS A 79 -9.35 -13.28 -7.11
N TYR A 80 -9.01 -13.46 -5.82
CA TYR A 80 -9.18 -14.73 -5.10
C TYR A 80 -10.00 -14.52 -3.83
N ASN A 81 -10.88 -15.48 -3.52
CA ASN A 81 -11.66 -15.47 -2.28
C ASN A 81 -10.82 -16.06 -1.13
N LEU A 82 -10.06 -15.21 -0.44
CA LEU A 82 -9.27 -15.57 0.73
C LEU A 82 -9.46 -14.54 1.85
N PRO A 83 -9.39 -14.96 3.13
CA PRO A 83 -9.53 -14.04 4.25
C PRO A 83 -8.41 -13.01 4.25
N MET A 84 -8.81 -11.75 4.10
CA MET A 84 -7.94 -10.59 4.18
C MET A 84 -8.44 -9.67 5.29
N ARG A 85 -7.53 -9.01 6.00
CA ARG A 85 -7.85 -8.01 7.03
C ARG A 85 -7.00 -6.76 6.84
N PHE A 86 -7.66 -5.60 6.83
CA PHE A 86 -7.04 -4.28 6.86
C PHE A 86 -7.40 -3.56 8.16
N LEU A 87 -6.69 -2.49 8.47
CA LEU A 87 -6.96 -1.66 9.65
C LEU A 87 -8.22 -0.82 9.41
N ASP A 88 -9.17 -0.88 10.34
CA ASP A 88 -10.39 -0.09 10.28
C ASP A 88 -10.10 1.41 10.42
N CYS A 89 -10.69 2.20 9.52
CA CYS A 89 -10.66 3.66 9.58
C CYS A 89 -12.07 4.27 9.58
N THR A 90 -13.06 3.48 9.99
CA THR A 90 -14.40 3.98 10.23
C THR A 90 -14.35 5.04 11.32
N PRO A 91 -14.78 6.28 11.05
CA PRO A 91 -14.74 7.34 12.03
C PRO A 91 -15.68 6.98 13.19
N SER A 92 -15.20 7.20 14.42
CA SER A 92 -16.01 6.99 15.61
C SER A 92 -17.06 8.10 15.80
N GLU A 93 -18.20 7.77 16.39
CA GLU A 93 -19.24 8.77 16.73
C GLU A 93 -18.75 9.77 17.81
N ASN A 94 -17.79 9.34 18.64
CA ASN A 94 -17.19 10.16 19.68
C ASN A 94 -16.00 10.96 19.15
N LYS A 95 -16.20 12.27 18.96
CA LYS A 95 -15.15 13.21 18.54
C LYS A 95 -13.91 13.04 19.44
N GLY A 96 -12.79 12.65 18.82
CA GLY A 96 -11.49 12.50 19.49
C GLY A 96 -11.05 11.06 19.77
N THR A 97 -11.87 10.05 19.45
CA THR A 97 -11.41 8.65 19.51
C THR A 97 -10.71 8.28 18.22
N LEU A 98 -9.45 7.85 18.32
CA LEU A 98 -8.63 7.39 17.20
C LEU A 98 -9.15 6.05 16.66
N ASP A 99 -9.18 5.92 15.35
CA ASP A 99 -9.52 4.66 14.68
C ASP A 99 -8.35 3.64 14.75
N GLU A 100 -8.60 2.42 14.26
CA GLU A 100 -7.62 1.32 14.31
C GLU A 100 -6.35 1.68 13.51
N SER A 101 -6.51 2.31 12.34
CA SER A 101 -5.43 2.78 11.48
C SER A 101 -4.58 3.86 12.18
N ASP A 102 -5.21 4.87 12.77
CA ASP A 102 -4.54 5.95 13.51
C ASP A 102 -3.79 5.42 14.73
N ARG A 103 -4.40 4.52 15.50
CA ARG A 103 -3.74 3.88 16.65
C ARG A 103 -2.49 3.10 16.24
N PHE A 104 -2.57 2.35 15.15
CA PHE A 104 -1.43 1.66 14.59
C PHE A 104 -0.32 2.62 14.15
N LEU A 105 -0.66 3.72 13.48
CA LEU A 105 0.33 4.71 13.04
C LEU A 105 0.99 5.45 14.21
N MET A 106 0.31 5.61 15.35
CA MET A 106 0.90 6.20 16.55
C MET A 106 1.87 5.26 17.27
N ASN A 107 1.51 3.98 17.40
CA ASN A 107 2.37 3.00 18.06
C ASN A 107 2.23 1.60 17.43
N PRO A 108 2.98 1.32 16.34
CA PRO A 108 2.83 0.08 15.59
C PRO A 108 3.15 -1.18 16.40
N ALA A 109 4.17 -1.11 17.27
CA ALA A 109 4.66 -2.26 18.02
C ALA A 109 3.66 -2.71 19.09
N ASP A 110 3.17 -1.77 19.91
CA ASP A 110 2.20 -2.06 20.96
C ASP A 110 0.85 -2.48 20.35
N PHE A 111 0.44 -1.80 19.28
CA PHE A 111 -0.79 -2.12 18.57
C PHE A 111 -0.80 -3.56 18.04
N VAL A 112 0.29 -4.00 17.40
CA VAL A 112 0.40 -5.37 16.89
C VAL A 112 0.38 -6.39 18.04
N GLY A 113 1.03 -6.08 19.17
CA GLY A 113 1.02 -6.92 20.36
C GLY A 113 -0.36 -7.08 20.99
N GLU A 114 -1.14 -6.00 21.10
CA GLU A 114 -2.49 -6.02 21.69
C GLU A 114 -3.55 -6.60 20.75
N VAL A 115 -3.59 -6.13 19.50
CA VAL A 115 -4.72 -6.37 18.58
C VAL A 115 -4.54 -7.66 17.78
N PHE A 116 -3.30 -8.06 17.55
CA PHE A 116 -2.95 -9.25 16.77
C PHE A 116 -2.18 -10.29 17.58
N GLY A 117 -2.63 -10.57 18.81
CA GLY A 117 -2.04 -11.59 19.69
C GLY A 117 -1.90 -12.99 19.05
N ASN A 118 -2.59 -13.26 17.92
CA ASN A 118 -2.38 -14.44 17.09
C ASN A 118 -2.10 -14.09 15.62
N LEU A 119 -0.99 -13.39 15.35
CA LEU A 119 -0.50 -13.18 13.97
C LEU A 119 -0.40 -14.47 13.15
N SER A 120 -0.27 -15.63 13.81
CA SER A 120 -0.18 -16.94 13.18
C SER A 120 -1.42 -17.37 12.41
N SER A 121 -2.57 -16.67 12.54
CA SER A 121 -3.74 -16.90 11.69
C SER A 121 -3.56 -16.37 10.26
N PHE A 122 -2.59 -15.46 10.06
CA PHE A 122 -2.31 -14.85 8.77
C PHE A 122 -1.09 -15.51 8.11
N SER A 123 -1.25 -15.92 6.86
CA SER A 123 -0.15 -16.54 6.11
C SER A 123 0.81 -15.49 5.54
N HIS A 124 0.31 -14.29 5.23
CA HIS A 124 1.10 -13.17 4.75
C HIS A 124 0.77 -11.88 5.49
N ILE A 125 1.78 -11.00 5.62
CA ILE A 125 1.65 -9.65 6.16
C ILE A 125 2.22 -8.67 5.15
N VAL A 126 1.50 -7.59 4.88
CA VAL A 126 1.93 -6.51 3.98
C VAL A 126 2.00 -5.21 4.78
N LEU A 127 3.10 -4.49 4.63
CA LEU A 127 3.33 -3.23 5.32
C LEU A 127 4.28 -2.33 4.53
N PHE A 128 4.25 -1.04 4.82
CA PHE A 128 5.26 -0.12 4.34
C PHE A 128 6.55 -0.24 5.17
N GLU A 129 7.68 0.11 4.56
CA GLU A 129 9.00 0.05 5.18
C GLU A 129 9.11 0.86 6.49
N SER A 130 8.41 1.98 6.57
CA SER A 130 8.41 2.83 7.75
C SER A 130 7.85 2.17 9.00
N GLU A 131 6.74 1.47 8.84
CA GLU A 131 6.04 0.75 9.87
C GLU A 131 6.82 -0.54 10.19
N GLU A 132 7.45 -1.14 9.19
CA GLU A 132 8.33 -2.32 9.35
C GLU A 132 9.39 -2.08 10.42
N ARG A 133 10.04 -0.91 10.42
CA ARG A 133 11.11 -0.59 11.41
C ARG A 133 10.66 -0.78 12.86
N HIS A 134 9.38 -0.59 13.15
CA HIS A 134 8.82 -0.68 14.49
C HIS A 134 8.36 -2.11 14.84
N VAL A 135 7.85 -2.85 13.86
CA VAL A 135 7.28 -4.20 14.08
C VAL A 135 8.24 -5.34 13.73
N LYS A 136 9.38 -5.05 13.10
CA LYS A 136 10.33 -6.06 12.58
C LYS A 136 10.77 -7.07 13.64
N LEU A 137 11.01 -6.61 14.87
CA LEU A 137 11.43 -7.48 15.97
C LEU A 137 10.34 -8.48 16.37
N LEU A 138 9.07 -8.05 16.34
CA LEU A 138 7.91 -8.91 16.61
C LEU A 138 7.73 -9.95 15.50
N LEU A 139 7.90 -9.54 14.25
CA LEU A 139 7.72 -10.41 13.09
C LEU A 139 8.86 -11.42 12.90
N ARG A 140 10.09 -11.09 13.32
CA ARG A 140 11.31 -11.88 13.05
C ARG A 140 11.21 -13.34 13.46
N ASN A 141 10.43 -13.66 14.49
CA ASN A 141 10.32 -15.02 14.99
C ASN A 141 9.42 -15.88 14.09
N SER A 142 8.23 -15.37 13.75
CA SER A 142 7.17 -16.15 13.08
C SER A 142 7.07 -15.90 11.57
N PHE A 143 7.64 -14.81 11.07
CA PHE A 143 7.53 -14.37 9.67
C PHE A 143 8.91 -14.12 9.06
N GLN A 144 8.98 -14.22 7.73
CA GLN A 144 10.16 -13.88 6.93
C GLN A 144 9.76 -13.01 5.74
N GLU A 145 10.59 -12.01 5.43
CA GLU A 145 10.43 -11.16 4.25
C GLU A 145 10.60 -12.02 2.98
N VAL A 146 9.62 -11.98 2.08
CA VAL A 146 9.66 -12.73 0.81
C VAL A 146 9.84 -11.81 -0.39
N ARG A 147 9.30 -10.60 -0.33
CA ARG A 147 9.38 -9.61 -1.42
C ARG A 147 9.35 -8.18 -0.88
N ARG A 148 10.00 -7.29 -1.62
CA ARG A 148 9.99 -5.84 -1.41
C ARG A 148 9.77 -5.15 -2.75
N PHE A 149 8.81 -4.25 -2.79
CA PHE A 149 8.41 -3.49 -3.97
C PHE A 149 8.69 -2.01 -3.75
N PHE A 150 9.22 -1.36 -4.77
CA PHE A 150 9.44 0.08 -4.74
C PHE A 150 8.10 0.81 -4.85
N HIS A 151 7.81 1.75 -3.94
CA HIS A 151 6.51 2.40 -3.88
C HIS A 151 6.40 3.68 -4.70
N SER A 152 7.25 4.68 -4.42
CA SER A 152 7.27 5.93 -5.17
C SER A 152 8.61 6.67 -5.00
N HIS A 153 8.96 7.49 -6.00
CA HIS A 153 10.10 8.40 -5.93
C HIS A 153 9.78 9.71 -5.18
N PHE A 154 8.50 10.09 -5.11
CA PHE A 154 8.04 11.30 -4.41
C PHE A 154 7.33 10.94 -3.11
N LYS A 155 7.90 11.45 -2.02
CA LYS A 155 7.42 11.33 -0.65
C LYS A 155 6.42 12.46 -0.39
N VAL A 156 5.16 12.26 -0.80
CA VAL A 156 4.14 13.31 -0.68
C VAL A 156 3.72 13.53 0.77
N ASP A 157 3.84 12.51 1.63
CA ASP A 157 3.65 12.65 3.06
C ASP A 157 4.54 11.64 3.80
N ARG A 158 5.44 12.15 4.65
CA ARG A 158 6.38 11.40 5.50
C ARG A 158 7.48 10.67 4.71
N ASP A 159 8.71 10.76 5.22
CA ASP A 159 9.94 10.27 4.60
C ASP A 159 10.07 8.74 4.39
N LEU A 160 8.97 8.01 4.49
CA LEU A 160 8.89 6.76 5.23
C LEU A 160 8.28 5.60 4.42
N GLN A 161 7.45 5.87 3.39
CA GLN A 161 6.82 4.84 2.54
C GLN A 161 7.57 4.60 1.21
N SER A 162 8.90 4.43 1.25
CA SER A 162 9.73 4.17 0.05
C SER A 162 9.48 2.80 -0.58
N SER A 163 9.13 1.81 0.23
CA SER A 163 8.88 0.46 -0.24
C SER A 163 7.73 -0.23 0.50
N VAL A 164 7.06 -1.13 -0.22
CA VAL A 164 6.06 -2.06 0.32
C VAL A 164 6.75 -3.41 0.51
N VAL A 165 6.60 -3.99 1.69
CA VAL A 165 7.26 -5.24 2.08
C VAL A 165 6.19 -6.31 2.32
N VAL A 166 6.44 -7.50 1.78
CA VAL A 166 5.59 -8.67 1.97
C VAL A 166 6.35 -9.70 2.79
N TYR A 167 5.74 -10.10 3.90
CA TYR A 167 6.20 -11.16 4.78
C TYR A 167 5.33 -12.40 4.60
N SER A 168 5.95 -13.58 4.66
CA SER A 168 5.26 -14.87 4.73
C SER A 168 5.50 -15.51 6.09
N GLN A 169 4.51 -16.25 6.59
CA GLN A 169 4.67 -17.06 7.79
C GLN A 169 5.71 -18.15 7.54
N LYS A 170 6.64 -18.33 8.49
CA LYS A 170 7.58 -19.45 8.42
C LYS A 170 6.81 -20.75 8.62
N SER A 171 6.99 -21.71 7.72
CA SER A 171 6.49 -23.06 7.93
C SER A 171 7.16 -23.66 9.17
N VAL A 172 6.37 -24.00 10.19
CA VAL A 172 6.82 -24.92 11.24
C VAL A 172 6.94 -26.28 10.57
N LEU A 173 8.18 -26.71 10.29
CA LEU A 173 8.49 -28.10 9.93
C LEU A 173 8.23 -29.01 11.14
#